data_AF-A0A1I6PNJ9-F1
#
_entry.id   AF-A0A1I6PNJ9-F1
#
_cell.length_a   1.000
_cell.length_b   1.000
_cell.length_c   1.000
_cell.angle_alpha   90.00
_cell.angle_beta   90.00
_cell.angle_gamma   90.00
#
_symmetry.space_group_name_H-M   'P 1'
#
loop_
_entity.id
_entity.type
_entity.pdbx_description
1 polymer ?
#
loop_
_entity_poly.entity_id
_entity_poly.type
_entity_poly.pdbx_seq_one_letter_code
_entity_poly.pdbx_strand_id
1 'polypeptide(L)' 'MCKPDASIYNNLHDRLEQFVEIYFVDDQERNLIPAREKGWETILADSDGQWIETINELLKC' A
#
# COMPACT_ATOMS: atom_id res chain seq x y z
N MET A 1 6.66 5.34 16.48
CA MET A 1 5.71 4.52 15.69
C MET A 1 6.10 4.67 14.23
N CYS A 2 6.53 3.60 13.57
CA CYS A 2 6.99 3.62 12.18
C CYS A 2 6.70 2.27 11.51
N LYS A 3 6.67 2.21 10.17
CA LYS A 3 6.52 0.95 9.45
C LYS A 3 7.64 -0.03 9.84
N PRO A 4 7.38 -1.35 9.99
CA PRO A 4 6.12 -2.05 9.71
C PRO A 4 5.23 -2.26 10.97
N ASP A 5 5.31 -1.40 11.98
CA ASP A 5 4.47 -1.50 13.19
C ASP A 5 2.98 -1.46 12.80
N ALA A 6 2.22 -2.52 13.08
CA ALA A 6 0.81 -2.64 12.71
C ALA A 6 -0.07 -1.50 13.26
N SER A 7 0.33 -0.84 14.35
CA SER A 7 -0.45 0.24 14.97
C SER A 7 -0.66 1.45 14.04
N ILE A 8 0.31 1.80 13.18
CA ILE A 8 0.11 2.87 12.19
C ILE A 8 -0.86 2.46 11.08
N TYR A 9 -0.85 1.19 10.66
CA TYR A 9 -1.75 0.69 9.60
C TYR A 9 -3.18 0.62 10.14
N ASN A 10 -3.36 0.18 11.39
CA ASN A 10 -4.66 0.23 12.07
C ASN A 10 -5.20 1.65 12.14
N ASN A 11 -4.39 2.59 12.66
CA ASN A 11 -4.83 3.97 12.80
C ASN A 11 -5.16 4.63 11.46
N LEU A 12 -4.40 4.31 10.41
CA LEU A 12 -4.68 4.81 9.06
C LEU A 12 -5.95 4.17 8.49
N HIS A 13 -6.11 2.84 8.60
CA HIS A 13 -7.27 2.12 8.09
C HIS A 13 -8.59 2.66 8.67
N ASP A 14 -8.62 2.94 9.98
CA ASP A 14 -9.80 3.49 10.65
C ASP A 14 -10.18 4.90 10.17
N ARG A 15 -9.26 5.60 9.50
CA ARG A 15 -9.44 6.98 8.99
C ARG A 15 -9.71 7.03 7.49
N LEU A 16 -9.45 5.95 6.76
CA LEU A 16 -9.74 5.85 5.34
C LEU A 16 -11.23 5.55 5.12
N GLU A 17 -11.74 5.92 3.95
CA GLU A 17 -13.11 5.56 3.57
C GLU A 17 -13.25 4.04 3.52
N GLN A 18 -14.35 3.52 4.06
CA GLN A 18 -14.62 2.09 4.00
C GLN A 18 -15.12 1.73 2.60
N PHE A 19 -14.78 0.52 2.14
CA PHE A 19 -15.21 -0.05 0.84
C PHE A 19 -14.64 0.61 -0.41
N VAL A 20 -13.58 1.42 -0.28
CA VAL A 20 -12.78 1.87 -1.43
C VAL A 20 -11.59 0.94 -1.64
N GLU A 21 -11.16 0.82 -2.89
CA GLU A 21 -9.92 0.13 -3.22
C GLU A 21 -8.72 0.98 -2.79
N ILE A 22 -7.79 0.38 -2.06
CA ILE A 22 -6.59 1.05 -1.54
C ILE A 22 -5.37 0.39 -2.16
N TYR A 23 -4.58 1.18 -2.88
CA TYR A 23 -3.26 0.78 -3.35
C TYR A 23 -2.18 1.37 -2.44
N PHE A 24 -1.41 0.50 -1.80
CA PHE A 24 -0.28 0.86 -0.95
C PHE A 24 1.04 0.53 -1.63
N VAL A 25 1.88 1.55 -1.82
CA VAL A 25 3.17 1.44 -2.51
C VAL A 25 4.31 1.69 -1.52
N ASP A 26 5.29 0.80 -1.50
CA ASP A 26 6.49 0.90 -0.67
C ASP A 26 7.67 0.19 -1.33
N ASP A 27 8.90 0.65 -1.11
CA ASP A 27 10.12 0.05 -1.66
C ASP A 27 10.62 -1.16 -0.84
N GLN A 28 9.99 -1.43 0.31
CA GLN A 28 10.40 -2.50 1.22
C GLN A 28 9.27 -3.49 1.47
N GLU A 29 9.50 -4.74 1.08
CA GLU A 29 8.55 -5.86 1.23
C GLU A 29 8.00 -5.99 2.66
N ARG A 30 8.82 -5.78 3.69
CA ARG A 30 8.40 -5.86 5.10
C ARG A 30 7.29 -4.86 5.45
N ASN A 31 7.23 -3.73 4.77
CA ASN A 31 6.22 -2.69 4.98
C ASN A 31 4.90 -3.02 4.27
N LEU A 32 4.90 -3.96 3.32
CA LEU A 32 3.71 -4.37 2.59
C LEU A 32 2.90 -5.42 3.36
N ILE A 33 3.54 -6.22 4.22
CA ILE A 33 2.88 -7.30 4.96
C ILE A 33 1.66 -6.78 5.77
N PRO A 34 1.79 -5.73 6.61
CA PRO A 34 0.65 -5.26 7.40
C PRO A 34 -0.45 -4.62 6.53
N ALA A 35 -0.11 -4.06 5.36
CA ALA A 35 -1.09 -3.53 4.42
C ALA A 35 -1.91 -4.65 3.77
N ARG A 36 -1.27 -5.76 3.37
CA ARG A 36 -1.96 -6.95 2.83
C ARG A 36 -2.89 -7.58 3.86
N GLU A 37 -2.48 -7.63 5.13
CA GLU A 37 -3.33 -8.10 6.23
C GLU A 37 -4.58 -7.24 6.44
N LYS A 38 -4.58 -5.97 5.97
CA LYS A 38 -5.75 -5.09 5.93
C LYS A 38 -6.61 -5.20 4.68
N GLY A 39 -6.23 -6.09 3.75
CA GLY A 39 -6.90 -6.24 2.48
C GLY A 39 -6.62 -5.08 1.51
N TRP A 40 -5.52 -4.35 1.69
CA TRP A 40 -5.08 -3.37 0.71
C TRP A 40 -4.34 -4.07 -0.41
N GLU A 41 -4.51 -3.58 -1.63
CA GLU A 41 -3.66 -3.96 -2.74
C GLU A 41 -2.28 -3.34 -2.54
N THR A 42 -1.22 -4.10 -2.78
CA THR A 42 0.16 -3.65 -2.51
C THR A 42 1.05 -3.78 -3.72
N ILE A 43 1.91 -2.79 -3.92
CA ILE A 43 2.90 -2.77 -5.00
C ILE A 43 4.26 -2.50 -4.40
N LEU A 44 5.22 -3.36 -4.74
CA LEU A 44 6.62 -3.15 -4.37
C LEU A 44 7.24 -2.18 -5.37
N ALA A 45 7.63 -1.00 -4.89
CA ALA A 45 8.29 0.00 -5.72
C ALA A 45 9.72 -0.43 -6.04
N ASP A 46 10.00 -0.69 -7.31
CA ASP A 46 11.36 -0.88 -7.80
C ASP A 46 12.08 0.47 -7.97
N SER A 47 13.42 0.42 -7.93
CA SER A 47 14.26 1.61 -8.07
C SER A 47 14.25 2.22 -9.48
N ASP A 48 13.87 1.42 -10.48
CA ASP A 48 13.84 1.85 -11.89
C ASP A 48 12.54 2.60 -12.23
N GLY A 49 11.56 2.58 -11.32
CA GLY A 49 10.30 3.30 -11.45
C GLY A 49 9.21 2.54 -12.22
N GLN A 50 9.38 1.26 -12.52
CA GLN A 50 8.41 0.45 -13.28
C GLN A 50 7.06 0.33 -12.55
N TRP A 51 7.05 0.40 -11.22
CA TRP A 51 5.84 0.42 -10.40
C TRP A 51 4.85 1.53 -10.77
N ILE A 52 5.31 2.64 -11.38
CA ILE A 52 4.45 3.75 -11.81
C ILE A 52 3.55 3.29 -12.96
N GLU A 53 4.09 2.53 -13.93
CA GLU A 53 3.33 1.99 -15.05
C GLU A 53 2.25 1.03 -14.54
N THR A 54 2.61 0.13 -13.62
CA THR A 54 1.67 -0.77 -12.94
C THR A 54 0.52 0.00 -12.28
N ILE A 55 0.81 1.08 -11.56
CA ILE A 55 -0.23 1.92 -10.94
C ILE A 55 -1.11 2.61 -11.97
N ASN A 56 -0.54 3.15 -13.05
CA ASN A 56 -1.31 3.83 -14.09
C ASN A 56 -2.30 2.86 -14.77
N GLU A 57 -1.86 1.63 -15.06
CA GLU A 57 -2.73 0.58 -15.61
C GLU A 57 -3.90 0.25 -14.66
N LEU A 58 -3.62 0.14 -13.36
CA LEU A 58 -4.63 -0.14 -12.34
C LEU A 58 -5.64 1.00 -12.19
N LEU A 59 -5.15 2.25 -12.17
CA LEU A 59 -5.98 3.44 -12.05
C LEU A 59 -6.68 3.83 -13.36
N LYS A 60 -6.35 3.18 -14.49
CA LYS A 60 -6.80 3.54 -15.85
C LYS A 60 -6.51 5.00 -16.19
N CYS A 61 -5.37 5.52 -15.74
CA CYS A 61 -4.91 6.89 -15.95
C CYS A 61 -3.77 6.96 -16.97
#